data_AF-I0X8D1-F1
#
_entry.id   AF-I0X8D1-F1
#
_cell.length_a   1.000
_cell.length_b   1.000
_cell.length_c   1.000
_cell.angle_alpha   90.00
_cell.angle_beta   90.00
_cell.angle_gamma   90.00
#
_symmetry.space_group_name_H-M   'P 1'
#
loop_
_entity.id
_entity.type
_entity.pdbx_description
1 polymer ?
#
loop_
_entity_poly.entity_id
_entity_poly.type
_entity_poly.pdbx_seq_one_letter_code
_entity_poly.pdbx_strand_id
1 'polypeptide(L)'
;MEKIRNLHITLEKSDESGAEFPLKNRMQISYNGLNLFIDDQNPATITKAGTNQKTPVRLKYWEKDDDSFTLYFTDDVKFSAGLNISDNEEANANASDTSSFYAFAELPENISTLYIPFKFNSYMKIEGSEGTKTILSGKKMMWELNTPLTNEKLIGFSKNNSRISYAIHNNVKKFSFDSITEVALASQELYHDSRSAIKSNLISAFKANTQEANLSEQVAISYVAAQAEIGNYTSAIEEIPVSLKKSKTRTYLSTPYFNSLVDMYKILETYIASTEVQISKAAATNSLDLFTVRNIACFLCISSNKAAVVQILQNAAAADISHASLAQATGIIQTYIDLYKLLPEYAALLLPAVENCVSRIADACNYDGNALTISENDTFVSVIQAAETGMAMLRYGQLSQNPVYEKSGYVIVNSYLNGTNSFDLRTLANLYPILFYDNSYYPHFAKIDLTDGNWTWAWTCAQDIRYKKDTDGSITLSIDFPTTYTHYLIIKGIPRFTSIYIYDISFRTDPRFENYNSSGYVYQPESKTLLLKSRHKQATEDIRLDYTVRPVVVEPEPRPGVIDISPEAASESDSENEEAEPSDEDSAINEDHLR
;
A
#
# COMPACT_ATOMS: atom_id res chain seq x y z
N MET A 1 35.87 14.51 -29.42
CA MET A 1 35.14 13.24 -29.60
C MET A 1 35.69 12.28 -28.57
N GLU A 2 34.82 11.71 -27.77
CA GLU A 2 35.14 10.83 -26.65
C GLU A 2 34.37 9.52 -26.81
N LYS A 3 34.87 8.44 -26.20
CA LYS A 3 34.26 7.10 -26.31
C LYS A 3 34.35 6.28 -25.04
N ILE A 4 33.39 5.37 -24.91
CA ILE A 4 33.25 4.33 -23.89
C ILE A 4 32.75 3.09 -24.64
N ARG A 5 33.60 2.07 -24.86
CA ARG A 5 33.32 0.94 -25.78
C ARG A 5 32.78 1.44 -27.14
N ASN A 6 31.55 1.06 -27.52
CA ASN A 6 30.87 1.49 -28.75
C ASN A 6 30.02 2.77 -28.58
N LEU A 7 29.92 3.33 -27.36
CA LEU A 7 29.27 4.61 -27.09
C LEU A 7 30.24 5.74 -27.41
N HIS A 8 29.79 6.68 -28.24
CA HIS A 8 30.59 7.81 -28.71
C HIS A 8 29.86 9.13 -28.46
N ILE A 9 30.57 10.14 -27.96
CA ILE A 9 30.08 11.52 -27.87
C ILE A 9 30.95 12.47 -28.70
N THR A 10 30.29 13.29 -29.51
CA THR A 10 30.90 14.39 -30.26
C THR A 10 30.24 15.69 -29.84
N LEU A 11 31.07 16.70 -29.58
CA LEU A 11 30.71 18.02 -29.07
C LEU A 11 31.51 19.06 -29.85
N GLU A 12 30.87 20.14 -30.30
CA GLU A 12 31.54 21.25 -31.00
C GLU A 12 31.88 22.36 -29.99
N LYS A 13 33.16 22.76 -29.90
CA LYS A 13 33.59 23.85 -29.01
C LYS A 13 33.24 25.22 -29.61
N SER A 14 33.04 26.22 -28.75
CA SER A 14 33.00 27.62 -29.20
C SER A 14 34.40 28.09 -29.59
N ASP A 15 34.50 28.85 -30.68
CA ASP A 15 35.76 29.45 -31.15
C ASP A 15 36.02 30.83 -30.50
N GLU A 16 35.09 31.32 -29.69
CA GLU A 16 35.17 32.63 -29.02
C GLU A 16 35.88 32.54 -27.67
N SER A 17 37.04 33.20 -27.57
CA SER A 17 37.77 33.36 -26.30
C SER A 17 36.99 34.26 -25.35
N GLY A 18 36.53 33.69 -24.22
CA GLY A 18 35.76 34.41 -23.20
C GLY A 18 34.24 34.26 -23.29
N ALA A 19 33.72 33.35 -24.12
CA ALA A 19 32.28 33.05 -24.15
C ALA A 19 31.77 32.47 -22.81
N GLU A 20 30.58 32.90 -22.38
CA GLU A 20 29.89 32.44 -21.17
C GLU A 20 29.59 30.92 -21.18
N PHE A 21 29.52 30.33 -22.37
CA PHE A 21 29.37 28.89 -22.59
C PHE A 21 30.47 28.38 -23.54
N PRO A 22 31.34 27.43 -23.12
CA PRO A 22 32.50 26.99 -23.90
C PRO A 22 32.17 26.03 -25.06
N LEU A 23 30.88 25.68 -25.23
CA LEU A 23 30.38 24.73 -26.22
C LEU A 23 29.36 25.41 -27.12
N LYS A 24 29.41 25.11 -28.43
CA LYS A 24 28.25 25.36 -29.30
C LYS A 24 27.17 24.36 -28.91
N ASN A 25 25.89 24.71 -29.11
CA ASN A 25 24.75 23.86 -28.71
C ASN A 25 24.53 22.67 -29.67
N ARG A 26 25.63 21.96 -29.97
CA ARG A 26 25.77 20.94 -31.00
C ARG A 26 26.47 19.73 -30.41
N MET A 27 25.72 18.65 -30.26
CA MET A 27 26.19 17.41 -29.64
C MET A 27 25.55 16.22 -30.35
N GLN A 28 26.29 15.13 -30.46
CA GLN A 28 25.76 13.84 -30.89
C GLN A 28 26.31 12.72 -30.00
N ILE A 29 25.42 11.99 -29.34
CA ILE A 29 25.70 10.71 -28.69
C ILE A 29 25.27 9.59 -29.64
N SER A 30 26.18 8.67 -29.95
CA SER A 30 25.97 7.60 -30.94
C SER A 30 26.31 6.24 -30.35
N TYR A 31 25.41 5.27 -30.50
CA TYR A 31 25.62 3.90 -30.05
C TYR A 31 24.87 2.90 -30.96
N ASN A 32 25.62 1.96 -31.56
CA ASN A 32 25.11 0.82 -32.34
C ASN A 32 23.86 1.09 -33.23
N GLY A 33 23.88 2.23 -33.93
CA GLY A 33 22.82 2.61 -34.89
C GLY A 33 21.84 3.68 -34.39
N LEU A 34 21.69 3.84 -33.07
CA LEU A 34 20.97 4.95 -32.44
C LEU A 34 21.88 6.19 -32.35
N ASN A 35 21.34 7.36 -32.68
CA ASN A 35 22.00 8.64 -32.44
C ASN A 35 21.01 9.59 -31.74
N LEU A 36 21.38 10.08 -30.57
CA LEU A 36 20.76 11.24 -29.92
C LEU A 36 21.55 12.46 -30.33
N PHE A 37 20.90 13.55 -30.72
CA PHE A 37 21.60 14.73 -31.22
C PHE A 37 20.88 16.03 -30.90
N ILE A 38 21.65 17.10 -30.82
CA ILE A 38 21.16 18.49 -30.80
C ILE A 38 21.95 19.30 -31.82
N ASP A 39 21.29 20.24 -32.47
CA ASP A 39 21.89 21.25 -33.33
C ASP A 39 21.03 22.52 -33.36
N ASP A 40 21.44 23.54 -34.13
CA ASP A 40 20.75 24.83 -34.17
C ASP A 40 19.34 24.76 -34.78
N GLN A 41 19.02 23.70 -35.54
CA GLN A 41 17.70 23.44 -36.12
C GLN A 41 16.87 22.50 -35.22
N ASN A 42 17.55 21.63 -34.47
CA ASN A 42 16.97 20.60 -33.62
C ASN A 42 17.53 20.73 -32.19
N PRO A 43 17.14 21.76 -31.42
CA PRO A 43 17.63 21.92 -30.04
C PRO A 43 16.98 20.90 -29.10
N ALA A 44 17.64 20.60 -27.98
CA ALA A 44 16.97 20.05 -26.82
C ALA A 44 15.91 21.05 -26.33
N THR A 45 14.72 20.58 -25.96
CA THR A 45 13.62 21.45 -25.49
C THR A 45 12.99 20.90 -24.22
N ILE A 46 12.44 21.77 -23.38
CA ILE A 46 11.73 21.41 -22.15
C ILE A 46 10.28 21.92 -22.19
N THR A 47 9.40 21.27 -21.45
CA THR A 47 8.08 21.81 -21.07
C THR A 47 8.07 22.08 -19.57
N LYS A 48 7.40 23.16 -19.13
CA LYS A 48 7.25 23.48 -17.71
C LYS A 48 5.97 22.85 -17.13
N ALA A 49 5.88 22.71 -15.82
CA ALA A 49 4.68 22.18 -15.17
C ALA A 49 3.45 23.06 -15.52
N GLY A 50 2.34 22.43 -15.92
CA GLY A 50 1.11 23.12 -16.31
C GLY A 50 1.11 23.77 -17.71
N THR A 51 2.15 23.59 -18.53
CA THR A 51 2.19 24.08 -19.92
C THR A 51 2.75 23.04 -20.89
N ASN A 52 2.17 23.00 -22.10
CA ASN A 52 2.63 22.15 -23.21
C ASN A 52 3.58 22.90 -24.16
N GLN A 53 3.96 24.14 -23.85
CA GLN A 53 4.88 24.93 -24.68
C GLN A 53 6.31 24.41 -24.52
N LYS A 54 6.91 23.95 -25.63
CA LYS A 54 8.32 23.56 -25.70
C LYS A 54 9.22 24.80 -25.78
N THR A 55 10.19 24.91 -24.88
CA THR A 55 11.21 25.97 -24.87
C THR A 55 12.61 25.37 -24.99
N PRO A 56 13.51 25.91 -25.84
CA PRO A 56 14.84 25.34 -26.04
C PRO A 56 15.74 25.54 -24.81
N VAL A 57 16.57 24.54 -24.52
CA VAL A 57 17.65 24.61 -23.52
C VAL A 57 19.02 24.58 -24.18
N ARG A 58 20.01 25.16 -23.51
CA ARG A 58 21.41 25.20 -23.98
C ARG A 58 22.30 24.32 -23.12
N LEU A 59 23.20 23.58 -23.76
CA LEU A 59 24.24 22.81 -23.09
C LEU A 59 25.26 23.75 -22.44
N LYS A 60 25.44 23.65 -21.11
CA LYS A 60 26.42 24.43 -20.34
C LYS A 60 27.79 23.76 -20.36
N TYR A 61 27.84 22.52 -19.88
CA TYR A 61 29.04 21.69 -19.75
C TYR A 61 28.65 20.20 -19.73
N TRP A 62 29.66 19.34 -19.68
CA TRP A 62 29.50 17.89 -19.70
C TRP A 62 30.62 17.23 -18.88
N GLU A 63 30.33 16.04 -18.38
CA GLU A 63 31.22 15.22 -17.56
C GLU A 63 31.28 13.79 -18.15
N LYS A 64 32.35 13.07 -17.81
CA LYS A 64 32.62 11.71 -18.25
C LYS A 64 32.94 10.86 -17.02
N ASP A 65 32.18 9.80 -16.85
CA ASP A 65 32.43 8.74 -15.89
C ASP A 65 32.95 7.49 -16.64
N ASP A 66 33.19 6.39 -15.92
CA ASP A 66 33.78 5.17 -16.50
C ASP A 66 32.85 4.50 -17.54
N ASP A 67 31.54 4.57 -17.33
CA ASP A 67 30.49 3.92 -18.15
C ASP A 67 29.61 4.89 -18.95
N SER A 68 29.67 6.20 -18.64
CA SER A 68 28.65 7.16 -19.06
C SER A 68 29.15 8.59 -19.32
N PHE A 69 28.29 9.37 -19.97
CA PHE A 69 28.45 10.80 -20.25
C PHE A 69 27.27 11.57 -19.66
N THR A 70 27.54 12.57 -18.83
CA THR A 70 26.51 13.43 -18.21
C THR A 70 26.58 14.84 -18.80
N LEU A 71 25.43 15.38 -19.20
CA LEU A 71 25.27 16.65 -19.91
C LEU A 71 24.39 17.59 -19.08
N TYR A 72 24.88 18.80 -18.83
CA TYR A 72 24.22 19.79 -17.98
C TYR A 72 23.67 20.95 -18.81
N PHE A 73 22.36 21.18 -18.74
CA PHE A 73 21.66 22.18 -19.53
C PHE A 73 21.26 23.43 -18.71
N THR A 74 20.72 24.44 -19.39
CA THR A 74 19.96 25.52 -18.76
C THR A 74 18.68 25.01 -18.10
N ASP A 75 18.09 25.83 -17.22
CA ASP A 75 16.96 25.45 -16.34
C ASP A 75 17.28 24.21 -15.46
N ASP A 76 18.58 24.00 -15.17
CA ASP A 76 19.17 22.99 -14.28
C ASP A 76 18.73 21.54 -14.54
N VAL A 77 18.40 21.26 -15.80
CA VAL A 77 18.16 19.92 -16.32
C VAL A 77 19.48 19.19 -16.56
N LYS A 78 19.58 17.94 -16.09
CA LYS A 78 20.67 17.03 -16.43
C LYS A 78 20.17 15.92 -17.34
N PHE A 79 21.05 15.43 -18.20
CA PHE A 79 20.80 14.27 -19.05
C PHE A 79 22.06 13.38 -19.09
N SER A 80 21.91 12.12 -18.73
CA SER A 80 23.02 11.15 -18.67
C SER A 80 22.77 10.01 -19.64
N ALA A 81 23.80 9.56 -20.34
CA ALA A 81 23.74 8.46 -21.29
C ALA A 81 24.98 7.56 -21.15
N GLY A 82 24.77 6.25 -20.99
CA GLY A 82 25.83 5.31 -20.63
C GLY A 82 25.59 3.90 -21.14
N LEU A 83 26.47 3.00 -20.72
CA LEU A 83 26.40 1.56 -21.02
C LEU A 83 26.30 0.78 -19.71
N ASN A 84 25.33 -0.13 -19.59
CA ASN A 84 25.35 -1.12 -18.52
C ASN A 84 26.45 -2.14 -18.84
N ILE A 85 27.59 -2.00 -18.18
CA ILE A 85 28.74 -2.89 -18.28
C ILE A 85 28.68 -3.86 -17.09
N SER A 86 28.76 -5.17 -17.36
CA SER A 86 28.92 -6.16 -16.29
C SER A 86 30.39 -6.54 -16.11
N ASP A 87 30.82 -6.81 -14.88
CA ASP A 87 32.22 -7.15 -14.56
C ASP A 87 32.75 -8.34 -15.39
N ASN A 88 31.88 -9.32 -15.69
CA ASN A 88 32.21 -10.49 -16.51
C ASN A 88 32.43 -10.15 -18.00
N GLU A 89 31.99 -8.99 -18.48
CA GLU A 89 32.17 -8.57 -19.88
C GLU A 89 33.54 -7.93 -20.16
N GLU A 90 34.24 -7.37 -19.16
CA GLU A 90 35.53 -6.69 -19.39
C GLU A 90 36.63 -7.61 -19.94
N ALA A 91 36.55 -8.91 -19.63
CA ALA A 91 37.53 -9.91 -20.06
C ALA A 91 37.35 -10.39 -21.51
N ASN A 92 36.29 -9.97 -22.23
CA ASN A 92 35.90 -10.59 -23.50
C ASN A 92 35.91 -9.59 -24.66
N ALA A 93 36.76 -9.82 -25.67
CA ALA A 93 37.00 -8.89 -26.78
C ALA A 93 35.76 -8.62 -27.67
N ASN A 94 34.70 -9.42 -27.55
CA ASN A 94 33.43 -9.21 -28.26
C ASN A 94 32.38 -8.44 -27.43
N ALA A 95 32.63 -8.15 -26.15
CA ALA A 95 31.65 -7.55 -25.24
C ALA A 95 31.34 -6.07 -25.52
N SER A 96 32.20 -5.37 -26.27
CA SER A 96 31.92 -3.99 -26.74
C SER A 96 30.65 -3.89 -27.58
N ASP A 97 30.28 -4.99 -28.25
CA ASP A 97 29.15 -5.07 -29.15
C ASP A 97 27.86 -5.53 -28.44
N THR A 98 27.91 -5.98 -27.17
CA THR A 98 26.78 -6.62 -26.46
C THR A 98 26.17 -5.83 -25.29
N SER A 99 26.91 -4.92 -24.66
CA SER A 99 26.41 -4.14 -23.51
C SER A 99 25.12 -3.36 -23.86
N SER A 100 24.20 -3.14 -22.91
CA SER A 100 23.00 -2.34 -23.18
C SER A 100 23.26 -0.84 -22.98
N PHE A 101 22.77 -0.01 -23.88
CA PHE A 101 22.77 1.45 -23.72
C PHE A 101 21.59 1.88 -22.85
N TYR A 102 21.81 2.88 -22.01
CA TYR A 102 20.75 3.58 -21.29
C TYR A 102 20.92 5.09 -21.46
N ALA A 103 19.83 5.83 -21.31
CA ALA A 103 19.90 7.26 -21.02
C ALA A 103 18.75 7.69 -20.12
N PHE A 104 18.97 8.69 -19.28
CA PHE A 104 17.95 9.25 -18.38
C PHE A 104 18.10 10.76 -18.19
N ALA A 105 17.08 11.40 -17.65
CA ALA A 105 17.13 12.83 -17.31
C ALA A 105 16.70 13.10 -15.86
N GLU A 106 17.43 13.99 -15.19
CA GLU A 106 17.03 14.59 -13.92
C GLU A 106 16.40 15.96 -14.20
N LEU A 107 15.17 16.14 -13.71
CA LEU A 107 14.36 17.34 -13.97
C LEU A 107 14.04 18.06 -12.65
N PRO A 108 14.28 19.38 -12.53
CA PRO A 108 13.81 20.15 -11.39
C PRO A 108 12.28 20.28 -11.38
N GLU A 109 11.68 20.60 -10.22
CA GLU A 109 10.24 20.48 -9.99
C GLU A 109 9.34 21.29 -10.94
N ASN A 110 9.86 22.41 -11.46
CA ASN A 110 9.17 23.28 -12.41
C ASN A 110 9.15 22.74 -13.85
N ILE A 111 9.89 21.67 -14.15
CA ILE A 111 10.00 21.05 -15.48
C ILE A 111 9.19 19.74 -15.52
N SER A 112 8.34 19.60 -16.54
CA SER A 112 7.51 18.42 -16.74
C SER A 112 8.16 17.36 -17.62
N THR A 113 8.83 17.78 -18.71
CA THR A 113 9.49 16.88 -19.68
C THR A 113 10.68 17.56 -20.33
N LEU A 114 11.78 16.82 -20.56
CA LEU A 114 12.87 17.13 -21.48
C LEU A 114 12.68 16.34 -22.78
N TYR A 115 12.87 16.97 -23.94
CA TYR A 115 12.83 16.34 -25.25
C TYR A 115 14.21 16.41 -25.94
N ILE A 116 14.75 15.25 -26.31
CA ILE A 116 15.99 15.12 -27.07
C ILE A 116 15.69 14.56 -28.47
N PRO A 117 16.12 15.21 -29.56
CA PRO A 117 16.03 14.65 -30.92
C PRO A 117 16.84 13.37 -31.09
N PHE A 118 16.29 12.43 -31.85
CA PHE A 118 16.97 11.18 -32.19
C PHE A 118 16.81 10.79 -33.65
N LYS A 119 17.76 10.00 -34.15
CA LYS A 119 17.73 9.40 -35.48
C LYS A 119 18.46 8.06 -35.50
N PHE A 120 17.94 7.12 -36.26
CA PHE A 120 18.67 5.90 -36.58
C PHE A 120 19.59 6.11 -37.78
N ASN A 121 20.70 5.38 -37.82
CA ASN A 121 21.54 5.28 -39.01
C ASN A 121 20.80 4.59 -40.16
N SER A 122 21.13 4.92 -41.41
CA SER A 122 20.45 4.40 -42.62
C SER A 122 20.48 2.88 -42.82
N TYR A 123 21.30 2.15 -42.05
CA TYR A 123 21.35 0.69 -42.08
C TYR A 123 20.42 0.03 -41.05
N MET A 124 19.81 0.81 -40.13
CA MET A 124 18.82 0.32 -39.19
C MET A 124 17.44 0.38 -39.84
N LYS A 125 16.66 -0.69 -39.73
CA LYS A 125 15.24 -0.70 -40.11
C LYS A 125 14.40 -1.02 -38.89
N ILE A 126 13.25 -0.39 -38.76
CA ILE A 126 12.24 -0.79 -37.78
C ILE A 126 11.54 -2.02 -38.35
N GLU A 127 11.63 -3.15 -37.65
CA GLU A 127 10.93 -4.40 -38.01
C GLU A 127 9.54 -4.45 -37.36
N GLY A 128 9.40 -3.85 -36.17
CA GLY A 128 8.13 -3.68 -35.47
C GLY A 128 8.26 -2.69 -34.31
N SER A 129 7.16 -2.01 -34.01
CA SER A 129 7.01 -1.16 -32.83
C SER A 129 5.70 -1.53 -32.14
N GLU A 130 5.80 -1.90 -30.87
CA GLU A 130 4.68 -2.21 -29.98
C GLU A 130 4.94 -1.37 -28.71
N GLY A 131 4.18 -0.28 -28.58
CA GLY A 131 4.32 0.63 -27.45
C GLY A 131 5.65 1.35 -27.31
N THR A 132 6.26 1.15 -26.15
CA THR A 132 7.62 1.60 -25.85
C THR A 132 8.68 0.73 -26.51
N LYS A 133 8.36 -0.52 -26.89
CA LYS A 133 9.29 -1.48 -27.47
C LYS A 133 9.35 -1.32 -28.99
N THR A 134 10.52 -0.94 -29.51
CA THR A 134 10.78 -0.92 -30.95
C THR A 134 11.93 -1.86 -31.30
N ILE A 135 11.64 -2.85 -32.13
CA ILE A 135 12.61 -3.82 -32.64
C ILE A 135 13.20 -3.28 -33.94
N LEU A 136 14.52 -3.17 -34.00
CA LEU A 136 15.26 -2.69 -35.16
C LEU A 136 16.24 -3.74 -35.69
N SER A 137 16.20 -4.05 -36.98
CA SER A 137 17.26 -4.83 -37.62
C SER A 137 18.47 -3.92 -37.93
N GLY A 138 19.65 -4.34 -37.47
CA GLY A 138 20.94 -3.75 -37.85
C GLY A 138 21.74 -4.67 -38.78
N LYS A 139 23.00 -4.33 -39.04
CA LYS A 139 23.87 -5.08 -39.98
C LYS A 139 24.20 -6.52 -39.57
N LYS A 140 24.09 -6.86 -38.28
CA LYS A 140 24.50 -8.14 -37.70
C LYS A 140 23.55 -8.65 -36.62
N MET A 141 23.02 -7.73 -35.81
CA MET A 141 22.12 -8.01 -34.69
C MET A 141 20.80 -7.28 -34.90
N MET A 142 19.73 -7.81 -34.33
CA MET A 142 18.54 -7.03 -34.02
C MET A 142 18.74 -6.31 -32.69
N TRP A 143 18.10 -5.15 -32.55
CA TRP A 143 18.17 -4.29 -31.38
C TRP A 143 16.77 -3.98 -30.88
N GLU A 144 16.65 -3.74 -29.59
CA GLU A 144 15.41 -3.42 -28.90
C GLU A 144 15.58 -2.08 -28.21
N LEU A 145 14.82 -1.08 -28.66
CA LEU A 145 14.72 0.23 -28.03
C LEU A 145 13.47 0.27 -27.16
N ASN A 146 13.62 0.51 -25.87
CA ASN A 146 12.52 0.74 -24.93
C ASN A 146 12.38 2.24 -24.65
N THR A 147 11.56 2.91 -25.46
CA THR A 147 11.04 4.27 -25.26
C THR A 147 9.84 4.51 -26.20
N PRO A 148 8.77 5.21 -25.77
CA PRO A 148 7.67 5.55 -26.67
C PRO A 148 8.18 6.43 -27.83
N LEU A 149 8.05 5.94 -29.06
CA LEU A 149 8.47 6.68 -30.25
C LEU A 149 7.37 7.65 -30.70
N THR A 150 7.71 8.93 -30.77
CA THR A 150 6.81 9.97 -31.29
C THR A 150 7.08 10.25 -32.77
N ASN A 151 6.03 10.60 -33.51
CA ASN A 151 6.14 11.05 -34.91
C ASN A 151 7.05 12.28 -35.09
N GLU A 152 7.28 13.04 -34.01
CA GLU A 152 8.16 14.22 -33.98
C GLU A 152 9.66 13.88 -33.98
N LYS A 153 10.04 12.60 -33.90
CA LYS A 153 11.45 12.15 -33.76
C LYS A 153 12.15 12.72 -32.51
N LEU A 154 11.37 12.89 -31.45
CA LEU A 154 11.83 13.30 -30.13
C LEU A 154 11.62 12.16 -29.12
N ILE A 155 12.61 11.94 -28.26
CA ILE A 155 12.47 11.14 -27.04
C ILE A 155 12.11 12.10 -25.91
N GLY A 156 10.99 11.84 -25.23
CA GLY A 156 10.51 12.63 -24.08
C GLY A 156 10.82 11.95 -22.75
N PHE A 157 11.67 12.60 -21.95
CA PHE A 157 12.03 12.20 -20.59
C PHE A 157 11.19 13.00 -19.60
N SER A 158 10.33 12.35 -18.81
CA SER A 158 9.44 12.98 -17.81
C SER A 158 9.54 12.26 -16.46
N LYS A 159 8.91 12.78 -15.40
CA LYS A 159 8.90 12.09 -14.09
C LYS A 159 8.32 10.67 -14.15
N ASN A 160 7.43 10.37 -15.09
CA ASN A 160 6.82 9.04 -15.27
C ASN A 160 7.53 8.18 -16.33
N ASN A 161 8.47 8.75 -17.08
CA ASN A 161 9.23 8.10 -18.15
C ASN A 161 10.60 8.77 -18.23
N SER A 162 11.43 8.61 -17.20
CA SER A 162 12.68 9.35 -17.04
C SER A 162 13.88 8.68 -17.71
N ARG A 163 13.72 7.46 -18.24
CA ARG A 163 14.79 6.58 -18.71
C ARG A 163 14.39 5.88 -20.01
N ILE A 164 15.39 5.60 -20.86
CA ILE A 164 15.31 4.74 -22.04
C ILE A 164 16.38 3.66 -21.97
N SER A 165 16.15 2.51 -22.61
CA SER A 165 17.17 1.49 -22.82
C SER A 165 17.23 1.00 -24.27
N TYR A 166 18.41 0.61 -24.73
CA TYR A 166 18.65 0.09 -26.09
C TYR A 166 19.65 -1.06 -26.04
N ALA A 167 19.19 -2.28 -26.28
CA ALA A 167 19.95 -3.52 -26.11
C ALA A 167 19.84 -4.43 -27.34
N ILE A 168 20.63 -5.51 -27.39
CA ILE A 168 20.43 -6.55 -28.43
C ILE A 168 19.07 -7.22 -28.21
N HIS A 169 18.23 -7.23 -29.24
CA HIS A 169 16.98 -7.98 -29.22
C HIS A 169 17.27 -9.48 -29.34
N ASN A 170 16.75 -10.26 -28.40
CA ASN A 170 16.95 -11.71 -28.36
C ASN A 170 15.60 -12.44 -28.39
N ASN A 171 15.19 -12.89 -29.57
CA ASN A 171 13.94 -13.62 -29.81
C ASN A 171 13.81 -14.94 -29.02
N VAL A 172 14.88 -15.40 -28.34
CA VAL A 172 14.93 -16.67 -27.59
C VAL A 172 14.98 -16.44 -26.07
N LYS A 173 15.50 -15.31 -25.60
CA LYS A 173 15.48 -14.94 -24.16
C LYS A 173 14.26 -14.07 -23.86
N LYS A 174 13.15 -14.72 -23.51
CA LYS A 174 12.17 -14.11 -22.60
C LYS A 174 12.85 -13.80 -21.26
N PHE A 175 12.35 -12.80 -20.53
CA PHE A 175 12.73 -12.58 -19.15
C PHE A 175 12.42 -13.84 -18.31
N SER A 176 13.31 -14.20 -17.39
CA SER A 176 13.03 -15.20 -16.35
C SER A 176 13.46 -14.65 -15.00
N PHE A 177 12.72 -15.01 -13.96
CA PHE A 177 13.04 -14.69 -12.58
C PHE A 177 14.41 -15.23 -12.13
N ASP A 178 14.90 -16.34 -12.72
CA ASP A 178 16.25 -16.86 -12.46
C ASP A 178 17.35 -15.87 -12.86
N SER A 179 17.13 -14.98 -13.84
CA SER A 179 18.18 -14.08 -14.33
C SER A 179 18.46 -12.89 -13.41
N ILE A 180 17.65 -12.70 -12.37
CA ILE A 180 17.72 -11.57 -11.44
C ILE A 180 17.98 -11.98 -9.99
N THR A 181 18.29 -13.25 -9.68
CA THR A 181 18.46 -13.68 -8.29
C THR A 181 19.74 -13.14 -7.65
N GLU A 182 20.79 -12.86 -8.43
CA GLU A 182 22.10 -12.44 -7.91
C GLU A 182 22.43 -10.96 -8.21
N VAL A 183 21.43 -10.15 -8.58
CA VAL A 183 21.59 -8.70 -8.75
C VAL A 183 21.46 -7.98 -7.41
N ALA A 184 22.08 -6.81 -7.24
CA ALA A 184 22.04 -6.05 -5.99
C ALA A 184 20.61 -5.75 -5.47
N LEU A 185 19.66 -5.55 -6.39
CA LEU A 185 18.24 -5.34 -6.06
C LEU A 185 17.54 -6.56 -5.43
N ALA A 186 18.13 -7.75 -5.48
CA ALA A 186 17.60 -8.95 -4.82
C ALA A 186 17.91 -9.01 -3.31
N SER A 187 18.60 -8.00 -2.76
CA SER A 187 18.88 -7.88 -1.32
C SER A 187 17.59 -7.71 -0.49
N GLN A 188 17.50 -8.52 0.56
CA GLN A 188 16.46 -8.43 1.58
C GLN A 188 16.65 -7.19 2.46
N GLU A 189 17.90 -6.81 2.72
CA GLU A 189 18.29 -5.61 3.47
C GLU A 189 17.78 -4.35 2.77
N LEU A 190 18.06 -4.21 1.47
CA LEU A 190 17.58 -3.08 0.66
C LEU A 190 16.04 -3.00 0.61
N TYR A 191 15.36 -4.15 0.68
CA TYR A 191 13.90 -4.20 0.80
C TYR A 191 13.41 -3.70 2.17
N HIS A 192 14.05 -4.08 3.27
CA HIS A 192 13.72 -3.56 4.59
C HIS A 192 14.03 -2.06 4.74
N ASP A 193 15.11 -1.57 4.14
CA ASP A 193 15.45 -0.14 4.06
C ASP A 193 14.38 0.61 3.26
N SER A 194 13.97 0.08 2.10
CA SER A 194 12.93 0.67 1.24
C SER A 194 11.57 0.74 1.96
N ARG A 195 11.17 -0.31 2.69
CA ARG A 195 9.98 -0.27 3.57
C ARG A 195 10.11 0.82 4.63
N SER A 196 11.24 0.86 5.33
CA SER A 196 11.51 1.81 6.42
C SER A 196 11.48 3.26 5.94
N ALA A 197 11.98 3.52 4.73
CA ALA A 197 11.88 4.80 4.05
C ALA A 197 10.42 5.17 3.72
N ILE A 198 9.62 4.26 3.16
CA ILE A 198 8.17 4.51 2.91
C ILE A 198 7.43 4.87 4.21
N LYS A 199 7.65 4.14 5.29
CA LYS A 199 7.01 4.42 6.60
C LYS A 199 7.42 5.79 7.15
N SER A 200 8.71 6.11 7.10
CA SER A 200 9.25 7.40 7.58
C SER A 200 8.76 8.58 6.73
N ASN A 201 8.70 8.40 5.42
CA ASN A 201 8.20 9.40 4.48
C ASN A 201 6.69 9.62 4.63
N LEU A 202 5.90 8.56 4.83
CA LEU A 202 4.46 8.67 5.13
C LEU A 202 4.21 9.51 6.38
N ILE A 203 4.93 9.22 7.48
CA ILE A 203 4.82 9.96 8.74
C ILE A 203 5.22 11.43 8.54
N SER A 204 6.32 11.67 7.83
CA SER A 204 6.85 13.02 7.62
C SER A 204 5.96 13.86 6.69
N ALA A 205 5.47 13.27 5.59
CA ALA A 205 4.56 13.90 4.65
C ALA A 205 3.19 14.19 5.27
N PHE A 206 2.69 13.33 6.16
CA PHE A 206 1.47 13.61 6.92
C PHE A 206 1.66 14.82 7.83
N LYS A 207 2.74 14.88 8.63
CA LYS A 207 3.02 16.00 9.54
C LYS A 207 3.33 17.31 8.83
N ALA A 208 3.91 17.26 7.63
CA ALA A 208 4.18 18.44 6.81
C ALA A 208 2.94 18.93 6.03
N ASN A 209 1.88 18.14 5.92
CA ASN A 209 0.70 18.51 5.14
C ASN A 209 -0.16 19.57 5.86
N THR A 210 -0.24 20.76 5.27
CA THR A 210 -1.01 21.91 5.78
C THR A 210 -2.45 22.01 5.26
N GLN A 211 -2.87 21.11 4.37
CA GLN A 211 -4.18 21.16 3.70
C GLN A 211 -5.04 19.95 4.07
N GLU A 212 -6.12 20.14 4.83
CA GLU A 212 -7.05 19.06 5.19
C GLU A 212 -7.64 18.33 3.96
N ALA A 213 -7.77 19.01 2.82
CA ALA A 213 -8.30 18.43 1.58
C ALA A 213 -7.49 17.22 1.05
N ASN A 214 -6.22 17.09 1.44
CA ASN A 214 -5.35 15.97 1.06
C ASN A 214 -5.55 14.74 1.98
N LEU A 215 -6.25 14.88 3.09
CA LEU A 215 -6.40 13.84 4.12
C LEU A 215 -7.62 12.97 3.85
N SER A 216 -7.42 11.91 3.07
CA SER A 216 -8.41 10.85 2.91
C SER A 216 -8.45 9.90 4.12
N GLU A 217 -9.50 9.07 4.20
CA GLU A 217 -9.57 7.99 5.20
C GLU A 217 -8.35 7.05 5.11
N GLN A 218 -7.93 6.69 3.88
CA GLN A 218 -6.75 5.86 3.63
C GLN A 218 -5.45 6.50 4.11
N VAL A 219 -5.32 7.84 4.01
CA VAL A 219 -4.17 8.58 4.55
C VAL A 219 -4.15 8.52 6.07
N ALA A 220 -5.28 8.77 6.73
CA ALA A 220 -5.36 8.77 8.18
C ALA A 220 -5.11 7.38 8.80
N ILE A 221 -5.68 6.31 8.23
CA ILE A 221 -5.46 4.96 8.77
C ILE A 221 -4.03 4.47 8.57
N SER A 222 -3.41 4.74 7.40
CA SER A 222 -2.01 4.34 7.16
C SER A 222 -1.08 5.10 8.10
N TYR A 223 -1.37 6.38 8.35
CA TYR A 223 -0.64 7.19 9.33
C TYR A 223 -0.77 6.67 10.76
N VAL A 224 -2.00 6.40 11.23
CA VAL A 224 -2.24 5.87 12.58
C VAL A 224 -1.60 4.49 12.76
N ALA A 225 -1.71 3.60 11.76
CA ALA A 225 -1.06 2.28 11.79
C ALA A 225 0.48 2.38 11.88
N ALA A 226 1.09 3.29 11.10
CA ALA A 226 2.53 3.53 11.10
C ALA A 226 3.04 4.09 12.44
N GLN A 227 2.29 5.00 13.06
CA GLN A 227 2.63 5.56 14.37
C GLN A 227 2.39 4.57 15.52
N ALA A 228 1.32 3.76 15.44
CA ALA A 228 1.00 2.74 16.44
C ALA A 228 2.11 1.68 16.54
N GLU A 229 2.66 1.27 15.40
CA GLU A 229 3.79 0.35 15.28
C GLU A 229 5.04 0.83 16.06
N ILE A 230 5.21 2.15 16.21
CA ILE A 230 6.32 2.78 16.97
C ILE A 230 5.87 3.35 18.33
N GLY A 231 4.71 2.94 18.84
CA GLY A 231 4.22 3.30 20.19
C GLY A 231 3.53 4.67 20.32
N ASN A 232 3.33 5.40 19.23
CA ASN A 232 2.81 6.78 19.22
C ASN A 232 1.29 6.87 18.96
N TYR A 233 0.51 5.83 19.30
CA TYR A 233 -0.91 5.73 18.94
C TYR A 233 -1.75 6.93 19.44
N THR A 234 -1.63 7.33 20.71
CA THR A 234 -2.41 8.46 21.26
C THR A 234 -2.21 9.74 20.43
N SER A 235 -0.95 10.13 20.25
CA SER A 235 -0.59 11.33 19.50
C SER A 235 -1.07 11.25 18.05
N ALA A 236 -0.95 10.08 17.41
CA ALA A 236 -1.43 9.86 16.06
C ALA A 236 -2.95 10.00 15.95
N ILE A 237 -3.70 9.41 16.89
CA ILE A 237 -5.16 9.59 16.97
C ILE A 237 -5.50 11.06 17.19
N GLU A 238 -4.82 11.77 18.08
CA GLU A 238 -5.06 13.19 18.35
C GLU A 238 -4.81 14.08 17.13
N GLU A 239 -3.70 13.86 16.41
CA GLU A 239 -3.29 14.58 15.20
C GLU A 239 -4.27 14.42 14.01
N ILE A 240 -5.10 13.37 13.94
CA ILE A 240 -6.13 13.27 12.89
C ILE A 240 -7.21 14.36 13.08
N PRO A 241 -7.54 15.17 12.05
CA PRO A 241 -8.54 16.23 12.19
C PRO A 241 -9.93 15.76 12.63
N VAL A 242 -10.60 16.59 13.42
CA VAL A 242 -11.97 16.32 13.90
C VAL A 242 -12.98 16.29 12.74
N SER A 243 -12.73 17.06 11.69
CA SER A 243 -13.46 17.03 10.42
C SER A 243 -13.50 15.62 9.81
N LEU A 244 -12.34 14.96 9.72
CA LEU A 244 -12.24 13.59 9.22
C LEU A 244 -12.83 12.58 10.21
N LYS A 245 -12.46 12.65 11.51
CA LYS A 245 -13.00 11.79 12.58
C LYS A 245 -14.54 11.79 12.62
N LYS A 246 -15.19 12.91 12.30
CA LYS A 246 -16.66 13.04 12.29
C LYS A 246 -17.27 13.05 10.88
N SER A 247 -16.48 12.81 9.83
CA SER A 247 -17.00 12.83 8.46
C SER A 247 -17.99 11.70 8.21
N LYS A 248 -19.11 12.04 7.55
CA LYS A 248 -20.10 11.09 7.03
C LYS A 248 -19.64 10.34 5.79
N THR A 249 -18.48 10.69 5.22
CA THR A 249 -17.88 10.03 4.06
C THR A 249 -16.86 8.95 4.43
N ARG A 250 -16.64 8.69 5.73
CA ARG A 250 -15.86 7.55 6.19
C ARG A 250 -16.57 6.23 5.86
N THR A 251 -15.80 5.17 5.82
CA THR A 251 -16.26 3.80 5.59
C THR A 251 -15.96 2.93 6.81
N TYR A 252 -16.26 1.64 6.72
CA TYR A 252 -15.89 0.68 7.76
C TYR A 252 -14.38 0.63 8.02
N LEU A 253 -13.56 1.04 7.04
CA LEU A 253 -12.12 0.96 7.05
C LEU A 253 -11.48 1.62 8.29
N SER A 254 -11.83 2.86 8.65
CA SER A 254 -11.30 3.55 9.84
C SER A 254 -11.98 3.21 11.17
N THR A 255 -13.00 2.35 11.16
CA THR A 255 -13.82 2.05 12.34
C THR A 255 -12.99 1.62 13.56
N PRO A 256 -11.93 0.79 13.45
CA PRO A 256 -11.23 0.33 14.64
C PRO A 256 -10.57 1.42 15.51
N TYR A 257 -10.33 2.60 14.93
CA TYR A 257 -9.72 3.76 15.60
C TYR A 257 -10.74 4.81 16.04
N PHE A 258 -11.81 5.00 15.27
CA PHE A 258 -12.72 6.12 15.41
C PHE A 258 -14.16 5.64 15.66
N ASN A 259 -14.87 6.33 16.55
CA ASN A 259 -16.27 6.06 16.84
C ASN A 259 -17.19 6.19 15.60
N SER A 260 -18.45 5.81 15.75
CA SER A 260 -19.51 5.53 14.75
C SER A 260 -19.60 4.08 14.25
N LEU A 261 -19.22 3.11 15.10
CA LEU A 261 -19.39 1.66 14.85
C LEU A 261 -20.75 1.32 14.22
N VAL A 262 -21.85 1.86 14.75
CA VAL A 262 -23.21 1.53 14.30
C VAL A 262 -23.50 1.99 12.87
N ASP A 263 -22.95 3.13 12.44
CA ASP A 263 -23.17 3.65 11.09
C ASP A 263 -22.18 3.06 10.08
N MET A 264 -20.91 2.93 10.47
CA MET A 264 -19.88 2.32 9.63
C MET A 264 -20.14 0.82 9.40
N TYR A 265 -20.72 0.13 10.38
CA TYR A 265 -21.22 -1.23 10.23
C TYR A 265 -22.25 -1.38 9.09
N LYS A 266 -23.17 -0.41 8.89
CA LYS A 266 -24.13 -0.46 7.77
C LYS A 266 -23.43 -0.37 6.42
N ILE A 267 -22.33 0.39 6.35
CA ILE A 267 -21.48 0.50 5.16
C ILE A 267 -20.77 -0.85 4.91
N LEU A 268 -20.27 -1.52 5.96
CA LEU A 268 -19.70 -2.87 5.85
C LEU A 268 -20.71 -3.91 5.35
N GLU A 269 -21.94 -3.94 5.89
CA GLU A 269 -22.98 -4.87 5.38
C GLU A 269 -23.32 -4.60 3.92
N THR A 270 -23.40 -3.33 3.53
CA THR A 270 -23.66 -2.93 2.13
C THR A 270 -22.51 -3.38 1.22
N TYR A 271 -21.27 -3.27 1.68
CA TYR A 271 -20.10 -3.76 0.95
C TYR A 271 -20.11 -5.29 0.82
N ILE A 272 -20.37 -6.03 1.90
CA ILE A 272 -20.49 -7.50 1.89
C ILE A 272 -21.59 -7.95 0.91
N ALA A 273 -22.77 -7.35 0.97
CA ALA A 273 -23.88 -7.66 0.07
C ALA A 273 -23.55 -7.36 -1.41
N SER A 274 -22.84 -6.25 -1.68
CA SER A 274 -22.34 -5.93 -3.02
C SER A 274 -21.32 -6.96 -3.50
N THR A 275 -20.43 -7.43 -2.63
CA THR A 275 -19.42 -8.45 -2.95
C THR A 275 -20.07 -9.81 -3.24
N GLU A 276 -21.13 -10.20 -2.52
CA GLU A 276 -21.90 -11.44 -2.81
C GLU A 276 -22.57 -11.42 -4.20
N VAL A 277 -23.05 -10.25 -4.64
CA VAL A 277 -23.56 -10.06 -6.00
C VAL A 277 -22.44 -10.17 -7.03
N GLN A 278 -21.25 -9.62 -6.74
CA GLN A 278 -20.08 -9.72 -7.61
C GLN A 278 -19.54 -11.15 -7.71
N ILE A 279 -19.49 -11.91 -6.60
CA ILE A 279 -19.19 -13.34 -6.55
C ILE A 279 -20.15 -14.10 -7.48
N SER A 280 -21.45 -13.93 -7.27
CA SER A 280 -22.48 -14.63 -8.05
C SER A 280 -22.43 -14.28 -9.55
N LYS A 281 -22.10 -13.03 -9.90
CA LYS A 281 -21.89 -12.59 -11.28
C LYS A 281 -20.63 -13.20 -11.90
N ALA A 282 -19.49 -13.13 -11.21
CA ALA A 282 -18.21 -13.65 -11.71
C ALA A 282 -18.25 -15.17 -11.94
N ALA A 283 -18.96 -15.91 -11.09
CA ALA A 283 -19.23 -17.34 -11.29
C ALA A 283 -19.99 -17.61 -12.60
N ALA A 284 -21.00 -16.79 -12.91
CA ALA A 284 -21.83 -16.95 -14.09
C ALA A 284 -21.18 -16.47 -15.41
N THR A 285 -20.24 -15.53 -15.35
CA THR A 285 -19.58 -14.96 -16.54
C THR A 285 -18.14 -15.41 -16.73
N ASN A 286 -17.61 -16.27 -15.86
CA ASN A 286 -16.20 -16.68 -15.81
C ASN A 286 -15.21 -15.50 -15.78
N SER A 287 -15.58 -14.37 -15.15
CA SER A 287 -14.73 -13.17 -15.10
C SER A 287 -13.66 -13.31 -14.01
N LEU A 288 -12.43 -12.89 -14.33
CA LEU A 288 -11.32 -12.79 -13.39
C LEU A 288 -11.28 -11.44 -12.64
N ASP A 289 -12.16 -10.49 -12.95
CA ASP A 289 -12.11 -9.13 -12.39
C ASP A 289 -12.28 -9.11 -10.88
N LEU A 290 -12.99 -10.10 -10.32
CA LEU A 290 -13.20 -10.27 -8.89
C LEU A 290 -11.87 -10.44 -8.13
N PHE A 291 -10.84 -11.02 -8.76
CA PHE A 291 -9.53 -11.19 -8.15
C PHE A 291 -8.76 -9.87 -7.99
N THR A 292 -9.16 -8.80 -8.67
CA THR A 292 -8.59 -7.45 -8.48
C THR A 292 -9.20 -6.71 -7.28
N VAL A 293 -10.22 -7.31 -6.62
CA VAL A 293 -10.80 -6.75 -5.40
C VAL A 293 -9.87 -7.05 -4.21
N ARG A 294 -9.41 -5.98 -3.55
CA ARG A 294 -8.49 -6.07 -2.41
C ARG A 294 -9.06 -6.94 -1.27
N ASN A 295 -8.26 -7.85 -0.75
CA ASN A 295 -8.61 -8.81 0.32
C ASN A 295 -9.81 -9.73 -0.02
N ILE A 296 -10.10 -9.99 -1.30
CA ILE A 296 -11.25 -10.79 -1.74
C ILE A 296 -11.31 -12.18 -1.08
N ALA A 297 -10.16 -12.81 -0.80
CA ALA A 297 -10.07 -14.10 -0.11
C ALA A 297 -10.88 -14.15 1.20
N CYS A 298 -10.88 -13.07 1.99
CA CYS A 298 -11.67 -12.98 3.22
C CYS A 298 -13.18 -13.03 2.93
N PHE A 299 -13.64 -12.36 1.88
CA PHE A 299 -15.04 -12.32 1.47
C PHE A 299 -15.50 -13.63 0.82
N LEU A 300 -14.61 -14.33 0.08
CA LEU A 300 -14.86 -15.69 -0.41
C LEU A 300 -15.06 -16.69 0.74
N CYS A 301 -14.28 -16.57 1.81
CA CYS A 301 -14.38 -17.44 2.99
C CYS A 301 -15.74 -17.31 3.71
N ILE A 302 -16.24 -16.07 3.86
CA ILE A 302 -17.50 -15.79 4.58
C ILE A 302 -18.75 -15.78 3.68
N SER A 303 -18.60 -16.03 2.38
CA SER A 303 -19.70 -16.03 1.42
C SER A 303 -20.76 -17.09 1.76
N SER A 304 -22.01 -16.67 1.70
CA SER A 304 -23.19 -17.53 1.76
C SER A 304 -23.32 -18.43 0.54
N ASN A 305 -22.82 -18.00 -0.63
CA ASN A 305 -22.88 -18.74 -1.89
C ASN A 305 -21.62 -19.57 -2.15
N LYS A 306 -21.36 -20.55 -1.27
CA LYS A 306 -20.17 -21.43 -1.34
C LYS A 306 -20.02 -22.13 -2.70
N ALA A 307 -21.12 -22.46 -3.38
CA ALA A 307 -21.10 -23.08 -4.70
C ALA A 307 -20.53 -22.13 -5.78
N ALA A 308 -20.95 -20.85 -5.79
CA ALA A 308 -20.39 -19.86 -6.70
C ALA A 308 -18.91 -19.58 -6.40
N VAL A 309 -18.50 -19.56 -5.12
CA VAL A 309 -17.07 -19.42 -4.76
C VAL A 309 -16.23 -20.56 -5.32
N VAL A 310 -16.65 -21.82 -5.11
CA VAL A 310 -15.96 -22.99 -5.69
C VAL A 310 -15.89 -22.89 -7.21
N GLN A 311 -16.98 -22.49 -7.86
CA GLN A 311 -17.03 -22.30 -9.32
C GLN A 311 -16.05 -21.21 -9.80
N ILE A 312 -15.93 -20.07 -9.13
CA ILE A 312 -14.98 -19.00 -9.50
C ILE A 312 -13.53 -19.48 -9.42
N LEU A 313 -13.19 -20.19 -8.33
CA LEU A 313 -11.83 -20.71 -8.12
C LEU A 313 -11.47 -21.75 -9.19
N GLN A 314 -12.41 -22.65 -9.53
CA GLN A 314 -12.26 -23.64 -10.61
C GLN A 314 -12.22 -22.99 -12.00
N ASN A 315 -13.03 -21.96 -12.25
CA ASN A 315 -13.01 -21.19 -13.49
C ASN A 315 -11.64 -20.52 -13.70
N ALA A 316 -11.07 -19.90 -12.66
CA ALA A 316 -9.75 -19.30 -12.71
C ALA A 316 -8.64 -20.34 -12.94
N ALA A 317 -8.73 -21.49 -12.27
CA ALA A 317 -7.82 -22.63 -12.48
C ALA A 317 -7.84 -23.20 -13.90
N ALA A 318 -8.96 -23.06 -14.62
CA ALA A 318 -9.14 -23.49 -16.00
C ALA A 318 -9.03 -22.36 -17.05
N ALA A 319 -8.79 -21.12 -16.61
CA ALA A 319 -8.74 -19.96 -17.50
C ALA A 319 -7.43 -19.88 -18.28
N ASP A 320 -7.49 -19.31 -19.49
CA ASP A 320 -6.29 -18.93 -20.23
C ASP A 320 -5.70 -17.63 -19.65
N ILE A 321 -4.75 -17.80 -18.74
CA ILE A 321 -4.08 -16.70 -18.03
C ILE A 321 -3.16 -15.88 -18.96
N SER A 322 -2.82 -16.37 -20.17
CA SER A 322 -1.97 -15.61 -21.10
C SER A 322 -2.58 -14.27 -21.51
N HIS A 323 -3.92 -14.19 -21.51
CA HIS A 323 -4.70 -12.99 -21.81
C HIS A 323 -5.21 -12.23 -20.57
N ALA A 324 -4.90 -12.69 -19.35
CA ALA A 324 -5.26 -11.98 -18.13
C ALA A 324 -4.47 -10.66 -18.01
N SER A 325 -5.04 -9.68 -17.31
CA SER A 325 -4.28 -8.48 -16.91
C SER A 325 -3.31 -8.79 -15.76
N LEU A 326 -2.28 -7.96 -15.60
CA LEU A 326 -1.32 -8.08 -14.51
C LEU A 326 -2.01 -7.96 -13.14
N ALA A 327 -3.02 -7.09 -13.04
CA ALA A 327 -3.85 -6.95 -11.85
C ALA A 327 -4.61 -8.25 -11.53
N GLN A 328 -5.18 -8.92 -12.55
CA GLN A 328 -5.86 -10.21 -12.37
C GLN A 328 -4.87 -11.32 -11.97
N ALA A 329 -3.72 -11.43 -12.65
CA ALA A 329 -2.69 -12.43 -12.34
C ALA A 329 -2.12 -12.25 -10.92
N THR A 330 -1.80 -11.01 -10.54
CA THR A 330 -1.36 -10.64 -9.19
C THR A 330 -2.45 -10.94 -8.15
N GLY A 331 -3.70 -10.57 -8.45
CA GLY A 331 -4.85 -10.81 -7.57
C GLY A 331 -5.15 -12.30 -7.33
N ILE A 332 -4.97 -13.16 -8.35
CA ILE A 332 -5.09 -14.61 -8.21
C ILE A 332 -4.02 -15.16 -7.26
N ILE A 333 -2.76 -14.74 -7.41
CA ILE A 333 -1.66 -15.15 -6.52
C ILE A 333 -1.91 -14.68 -5.08
N GLN A 334 -2.29 -13.41 -4.88
CA GLN A 334 -2.64 -12.88 -3.55
C GLN A 334 -3.81 -13.65 -2.92
N THR A 335 -4.86 -13.93 -3.70
CA THR A 335 -6.02 -14.71 -3.25
C THR A 335 -5.63 -16.13 -2.86
N TYR A 336 -4.76 -16.80 -3.62
CA TYR A 336 -4.21 -18.10 -3.26
C TYR A 336 -3.44 -18.07 -1.93
N ILE A 337 -2.54 -17.09 -1.74
CA ILE A 337 -1.75 -16.95 -0.50
C ILE A 337 -2.65 -16.74 0.72
N ASP A 338 -3.66 -15.89 0.60
CA ASP A 338 -4.57 -15.57 1.71
C ASP A 338 -5.50 -16.74 2.02
N LEU A 339 -6.05 -17.40 0.99
CA LEU A 339 -6.85 -18.62 1.15
C LEU A 339 -6.04 -19.76 1.76
N TYR A 340 -4.73 -19.90 1.44
CA TYR A 340 -3.89 -20.95 2.01
C TYR A 340 -3.80 -20.86 3.55
N LYS A 341 -3.90 -19.65 4.10
CA LYS A 341 -3.97 -19.42 5.55
C LYS A 341 -5.39 -19.52 6.11
N LEU A 342 -6.37 -18.99 5.39
CA LEU A 342 -7.76 -18.86 5.88
C LEU A 342 -8.56 -20.16 5.74
N LEU A 343 -8.49 -20.82 4.59
CA LEU A 343 -9.29 -21.98 4.21
C LEU A 343 -8.58 -22.81 3.11
N PRO A 344 -7.65 -23.72 3.49
CA PRO A 344 -6.77 -24.41 2.54
C PRO A 344 -7.48 -25.19 1.43
N GLU A 345 -8.69 -25.71 1.66
CA GLU A 345 -9.46 -26.40 0.63
C GLU A 345 -9.84 -25.50 -0.56
N TYR A 346 -10.00 -24.20 -0.34
CA TYR A 346 -10.24 -23.23 -1.42
C TYR A 346 -8.94 -22.84 -2.14
N ALA A 347 -7.82 -22.75 -1.41
CA ALA A 347 -6.50 -22.49 -2.02
C ALA A 347 -6.11 -23.62 -2.99
N ALA A 348 -6.37 -24.88 -2.61
CA ALA A 348 -6.11 -26.05 -3.45
C ALA A 348 -6.86 -26.02 -4.79
N LEU A 349 -8.05 -25.40 -4.86
CA LEU A 349 -8.80 -25.23 -6.11
C LEU A 349 -8.12 -24.22 -7.05
N LEU A 350 -7.49 -23.19 -6.52
CA LEU A 350 -6.90 -22.08 -7.28
C LEU A 350 -5.44 -22.35 -7.69
N LEU A 351 -4.74 -23.25 -6.99
CA LEU A 351 -3.34 -23.62 -7.21
C LEU A 351 -2.97 -23.85 -8.69
N PRO A 352 -3.77 -24.51 -9.56
CA PRO A 352 -3.40 -24.72 -10.96
C PRO A 352 -3.23 -23.43 -11.79
N ALA A 353 -3.84 -22.30 -11.39
CA ALA A 353 -3.65 -21.02 -12.06
C ALA A 353 -2.34 -20.31 -11.68
N VAL A 354 -1.75 -20.64 -10.52
CA VAL A 354 -0.73 -19.81 -9.87
C VAL A 354 0.56 -19.72 -10.70
N GLU A 355 1.08 -20.84 -11.19
CA GLU A 355 2.28 -20.85 -12.04
C GLU A 355 2.05 -20.19 -13.40
N ASN A 356 0.83 -20.25 -13.93
CA ASN A 356 0.46 -19.51 -15.15
C ASN A 356 0.42 -18.00 -14.87
N CYS A 357 -0.02 -17.57 -13.68
CA CYS A 357 0.01 -16.18 -13.25
C CYS A 357 1.45 -15.69 -13.05
N VAL A 358 2.33 -16.50 -12.44
CA VAL A 358 3.77 -16.21 -12.33
C VAL A 358 4.40 -16.04 -13.72
N SER A 359 4.09 -16.95 -14.66
CA SER A 359 4.56 -16.86 -16.05
C SER A 359 4.07 -15.58 -16.74
N ARG A 360 2.80 -15.20 -16.51
CA ARG A 360 2.19 -13.99 -17.07
C ARG A 360 2.79 -12.69 -16.48
N ILE A 361 3.24 -12.71 -15.23
CA ILE A 361 4.02 -11.62 -14.63
C ILE A 361 5.41 -11.57 -15.25
N ALA A 362 6.09 -12.71 -15.42
CA ALA A 362 7.40 -12.77 -16.08
C ALA A 362 7.37 -12.20 -17.50
N ASP A 363 6.31 -12.49 -18.27
CA ASP A 363 6.09 -11.94 -19.62
C ASP A 363 5.86 -10.41 -19.63
N ALA A 364 5.45 -9.80 -18.51
CA ALA A 364 5.31 -8.35 -18.35
C ALA A 364 6.59 -7.65 -17.85
N CYS A 365 7.58 -8.41 -17.38
CA CYS A 365 8.81 -7.92 -16.77
C CYS A 365 9.93 -7.73 -17.80
N ASN A 366 10.71 -6.66 -17.63
CA ASN A 366 11.97 -6.46 -18.33
C ASN A 366 13.02 -5.89 -17.37
N TYR A 367 14.22 -6.48 -17.36
CA TYR A 367 15.35 -6.04 -16.53
C TYR A 367 16.46 -5.48 -17.43
N ASP A 368 16.81 -4.21 -17.25
CA ASP A 368 17.75 -3.51 -18.14
C ASP A 368 19.22 -3.60 -17.70
N GLY A 369 19.49 -4.21 -16.54
CA GLY A 369 20.80 -4.26 -15.88
C GLY A 369 20.89 -3.40 -14.61
N ASN A 370 19.98 -2.43 -14.44
CA ASN A 370 19.93 -1.52 -13.29
C ASN A 370 18.58 -1.55 -12.57
N ALA A 371 17.46 -1.68 -13.30
CA ALA A 371 16.13 -1.75 -12.72
C ALA A 371 15.26 -2.77 -13.45
N LEU A 372 14.33 -3.40 -12.71
CA LEU A 372 13.24 -4.17 -13.29
C LEU A 372 12.05 -3.23 -13.52
N THR A 373 11.57 -3.22 -14.76
CA THR A 373 10.36 -2.52 -15.18
C THR A 373 9.27 -3.55 -15.49
N ILE A 374 8.01 -3.17 -15.25
CA ILE A 374 6.84 -3.96 -15.57
C ILE A 374 5.93 -3.13 -16.46
N SER A 375 5.53 -3.69 -17.60
CA SER A 375 4.65 -3.04 -18.57
C SER A 375 3.51 -3.95 -18.98
N GLU A 376 2.33 -3.36 -19.16
CA GLU A 376 1.14 -4.01 -19.67
C GLU A 376 0.50 -3.13 -20.74
N ASN A 377 0.11 -3.72 -21.88
CA ASN A 377 -0.48 -3.01 -23.02
C ASN A 377 0.29 -1.71 -23.30
N ASP A 378 1.60 -1.86 -23.56
CA ASP A 378 2.50 -0.76 -23.94
C ASP A 378 2.75 0.32 -22.88
N THR A 379 2.24 0.14 -21.66
CA THR A 379 2.25 1.15 -20.60
C THR A 379 2.95 0.61 -19.36
N PHE A 380 3.90 1.37 -18.80
CA PHE A 380 4.48 1.03 -17.49
C PHE A 380 3.42 1.05 -16.40
N VAL A 381 3.40 0.02 -15.56
CA VAL A 381 2.40 -0.08 -14.48
C VAL A 381 2.72 0.92 -13.37
N SER A 382 1.68 1.31 -12.62
CA SER A 382 1.84 2.22 -11.49
C SER A 382 2.70 1.59 -10.38
N VAL A 383 3.35 2.42 -9.56
CA VAL A 383 4.10 1.98 -8.37
C VAL A 383 3.24 1.15 -7.41
N ILE A 384 1.93 1.39 -7.34
CA ILE A 384 0.98 0.60 -6.55
C ILE A 384 0.89 -0.82 -7.10
N GLN A 385 0.59 -0.97 -8.40
CA GLN A 385 0.50 -2.28 -9.07
C GLN A 385 1.83 -3.02 -9.02
N ALA A 386 2.96 -2.33 -9.21
CA ALA A 386 4.29 -2.93 -9.10
C ALA A 386 4.56 -3.44 -7.68
N ALA A 387 4.22 -2.67 -6.64
CA ALA A 387 4.32 -3.11 -5.24
C ALA A 387 3.40 -4.30 -4.94
N GLU A 388 2.14 -4.29 -5.42
CA GLU A 388 1.22 -5.43 -5.26
C GLU A 388 1.76 -6.70 -5.92
N THR A 389 2.36 -6.57 -7.10
CA THR A 389 2.96 -7.66 -7.87
C THR A 389 4.23 -8.20 -7.19
N GLY A 390 5.13 -7.30 -6.77
CA GLY A 390 6.36 -7.67 -6.05
C GLY A 390 6.06 -8.31 -4.69
N MET A 391 5.09 -7.78 -3.94
CA MET A 391 4.64 -8.38 -2.69
C MET A 391 3.93 -9.72 -2.89
N ALA A 392 3.19 -9.91 -3.99
CA ALA A 392 2.62 -11.22 -4.33
C ALA A 392 3.72 -12.25 -4.62
N MET A 393 4.72 -11.90 -5.45
CA MET A 393 5.88 -12.76 -5.74
C MET A 393 6.68 -13.09 -4.48
N LEU A 394 6.99 -12.10 -3.65
CA LEU A 394 7.69 -12.25 -2.37
C LEU A 394 6.96 -13.25 -1.45
N ARG A 395 5.67 -12.99 -1.20
CA ARG A 395 4.85 -13.80 -0.28
C ARG A 395 4.58 -15.20 -0.85
N TYR A 396 4.47 -15.34 -2.17
CA TYR A 396 4.34 -16.65 -2.82
C TYR A 396 5.66 -17.45 -2.73
N GLY A 397 6.81 -16.81 -2.97
CA GLY A 397 8.12 -17.43 -2.80
C GLY A 397 8.34 -17.96 -1.38
N GLN A 398 8.01 -17.16 -0.37
CA GLN A 398 8.09 -17.59 1.04
C GLN A 398 7.14 -18.75 1.36
N LEU A 399 5.91 -18.73 0.84
CA LEU A 399 4.91 -19.78 1.07
C LEU A 399 5.26 -21.10 0.35
N SER A 400 5.77 -21.01 -0.88
CA SER A 400 6.21 -22.14 -1.71
C SER A 400 7.65 -22.62 -1.39
N GLN A 401 8.36 -21.91 -0.51
CA GLN A 401 9.79 -22.09 -0.23
C GLN A 401 10.68 -21.97 -1.50
N ASN A 402 10.26 -21.14 -2.46
CA ASN A 402 10.99 -20.86 -3.69
C ASN A 402 11.81 -19.55 -3.56
N PRO A 403 13.14 -19.61 -3.41
CA PRO A 403 13.98 -18.42 -3.24
C PRO A 403 14.07 -17.56 -4.52
N VAL A 404 13.81 -18.13 -5.70
CA VAL A 404 13.77 -17.37 -6.97
C VAL A 404 12.61 -16.38 -6.95
N TYR A 405 11.42 -16.83 -6.55
CA TYR A 405 10.23 -15.99 -6.46
C TYR A 405 10.31 -14.98 -5.31
N GLU A 406 10.90 -15.38 -4.17
CA GLU A 406 11.13 -14.46 -3.05
C GLU A 406 12.09 -13.32 -3.45
N LYS A 407 13.27 -13.65 -3.99
CA LYS A 407 14.25 -12.67 -4.50
C LYS A 407 13.68 -11.79 -5.60
N SER A 408 12.84 -12.34 -6.48
CA SER A 408 12.16 -11.58 -7.53
C SER A 408 11.19 -10.54 -6.95
N GLY A 409 10.51 -10.88 -5.86
CA GLY A 409 9.71 -9.93 -5.10
C GLY A 409 10.55 -8.76 -4.55
N TYR A 410 11.74 -9.04 -3.98
CA TYR A 410 12.69 -8.00 -3.57
C TYR A 410 13.11 -7.12 -4.76
N VAL A 411 13.50 -7.70 -5.90
CA VAL A 411 13.91 -6.94 -7.10
C VAL A 411 12.80 -6.02 -7.61
N ILE A 412 11.56 -6.51 -7.72
CA ILE A 412 10.42 -5.71 -8.18
C ILE A 412 10.19 -4.52 -7.24
N VAL A 413 10.12 -4.77 -5.93
CA VAL A 413 9.88 -3.72 -4.92
C VAL A 413 11.03 -2.71 -4.89
N ASN A 414 12.28 -3.17 -4.86
CA ASN A 414 13.46 -2.32 -4.80
C ASN A 414 13.64 -1.49 -6.09
N SER A 415 13.25 -2.00 -7.26
CA SER A 415 13.25 -1.25 -8.52
C SER A 415 12.26 -0.07 -8.49
N TYR A 416 11.04 -0.32 -7.98
CA TYR A 416 9.94 0.64 -8.04
C TYR A 416 9.86 1.60 -6.83
N LEU A 417 10.45 1.24 -5.70
CA LEU A 417 10.54 2.13 -4.53
C LEU A 417 11.81 3.00 -4.55
N ASN A 418 12.76 2.78 -5.47
CA ASN A 418 13.88 3.70 -5.63
C ASN A 418 13.37 5.12 -5.95
N GLY A 419 13.73 6.10 -5.11
CA GLY A 419 13.19 7.47 -5.19
C GLY A 419 11.94 7.74 -4.33
N THR A 420 11.67 6.96 -3.27
CA THR A 420 10.55 7.15 -2.30
C THR A 420 10.30 8.59 -1.85
N ASN A 421 11.33 9.44 -1.78
CA ASN A 421 11.24 10.85 -1.39
C ASN A 421 10.43 11.71 -2.37
N SER A 422 10.17 11.22 -3.59
CA SER A 422 9.38 11.89 -4.62
C SER A 422 7.88 11.57 -4.57
N PHE A 423 7.46 10.61 -3.74
CA PHE A 423 6.07 10.16 -3.69
C PHE A 423 5.19 11.10 -2.85
N ASP A 424 4.00 11.40 -3.36
CA ASP A 424 3.02 12.18 -2.62
C ASP A 424 2.38 11.39 -1.45
N LEU A 425 1.76 12.12 -0.52
CA LEU A 425 1.13 11.55 0.67
C LEU A 425 0.07 10.49 0.34
N ARG A 426 -0.63 10.63 -0.80
CA ARG A 426 -1.66 9.67 -1.24
C ARG A 426 -1.03 8.36 -1.72
N THR A 427 0.07 8.45 -2.46
CA THR A 427 0.84 7.31 -2.97
C THR A 427 1.47 6.55 -1.81
N LEU A 428 2.11 7.27 -0.88
CA LEU A 428 2.67 6.69 0.35
C LEU A 428 1.59 5.98 1.19
N ALA A 429 0.42 6.59 1.35
CA ALA A 429 -0.69 5.99 2.10
C ALA A 429 -1.29 4.74 1.43
N ASN A 430 -1.31 4.69 0.09
CA ASN A 430 -1.77 3.53 -0.69
C ASN A 430 -0.74 2.40 -0.71
N LEU A 431 0.56 2.71 -0.78
CA LEU A 431 1.66 1.73 -0.68
C LEU A 431 1.72 1.08 0.69
N TYR A 432 1.43 1.84 1.76
CA TYR A 432 1.61 1.38 3.13
C TYR A 432 0.98 0.01 3.41
N PRO A 433 -0.32 -0.24 3.20
CA PRO A 433 -0.91 -1.52 3.57
C PRO A 433 -0.74 -2.63 2.51
N ILE A 434 0.08 -2.40 1.48
CA ILE A 434 0.63 -3.43 0.59
C ILE A 434 1.96 -3.92 1.17
N LEU A 435 2.84 -2.97 1.54
CA LEU A 435 4.18 -3.23 2.06
C LEU A 435 4.20 -3.61 3.55
N PHE A 436 3.18 -3.22 4.31
CA PHE A 436 3.02 -3.48 5.76
C PHE A 436 1.79 -4.37 6.02
N TYR A 437 1.59 -5.39 5.19
CA TYR A 437 0.52 -6.40 5.34
C TYR A 437 0.61 -7.23 6.64
N ASP A 438 1.77 -7.17 7.30
CA ASP A 438 2.13 -7.77 8.58
C ASP A 438 1.85 -6.85 9.78
N ASN A 439 1.60 -5.55 9.57
CA ASN A 439 1.25 -4.65 10.66
C ASN A 439 -0.23 -4.80 11.05
N SER A 440 -0.48 -5.59 12.11
CA SER A 440 -1.81 -5.77 12.71
C SER A 440 -2.50 -4.48 13.17
N TYR A 441 -1.76 -3.39 13.43
CA TYR A 441 -2.40 -2.10 13.70
C TYR A 441 -3.18 -1.57 12.50
N TYR A 442 -2.85 -1.94 11.26
CA TYR A 442 -3.66 -1.54 10.11
C TYR A 442 -5.01 -2.28 10.09
N PRO A 443 -6.14 -1.62 9.80
CA PRO A 443 -7.46 -2.26 9.79
C PRO A 443 -7.56 -3.49 8.89
N HIS A 444 -7.93 -4.63 9.47
CA HIS A 444 -7.93 -5.92 8.80
C HIS A 444 -9.07 -6.85 9.24
N PHE A 445 -9.26 -7.91 8.45
CA PHE A 445 -10.15 -9.03 8.76
C PHE A 445 -9.38 -10.05 9.62
N ALA A 446 -9.89 -10.37 10.80
CA ALA A 446 -9.38 -11.41 11.68
C ALA A 446 -10.34 -12.60 11.71
N LYS A 447 -9.85 -13.80 11.34
CA LYS A 447 -10.55 -15.08 11.58
C LYS A 447 -10.47 -15.40 13.07
N ILE A 448 -11.61 -15.64 13.71
CA ILE A 448 -11.70 -15.91 15.15
C ILE A 448 -12.03 -17.39 15.40
N ASP A 449 -13.06 -17.92 14.73
CA ASP A 449 -13.47 -19.32 14.86
C ASP A 449 -14.15 -19.82 13.57
N LEU A 450 -14.16 -21.15 13.37
CA LEU A 450 -14.88 -21.83 12.30
C LEU A 450 -15.52 -23.13 12.83
N THR A 451 -16.63 -22.99 13.56
CA THR A 451 -17.41 -24.12 14.09
C THR A 451 -18.59 -24.46 13.16
N ASP A 452 -18.76 -25.75 12.83
CA ASP A 452 -19.86 -26.28 12.00
C ASP A 452 -20.06 -25.54 10.66
N GLY A 453 -18.96 -25.05 10.08
CA GLY A 453 -18.96 -24.29 8.82
C GLY A 453 -19.49 -22.85 8.91
N ASN A 454 -19.72 -22.34 10.13
CA ASN A 454 -20.05 -20.95 10.44
C ASN A 454 -18.79 -20.19 10.85
N TRP A 455 -18.56 -19.03 10.23
CA TRP A 455 -17.41 -18.18 10.56
C TRP A 455 -17.75 -17.20 11.69
N THR A 456 -16.90 -17.17 12.71
CA THR A 456 -16.75 -16.02 13.60
C THR A 456 -15.52 -15.22 13.16
N TRP A 457 -15.68 -13.91 12.97
CA TRP A 457 -14.61 -13.05 12.48
C TRP A 457 -14.80 -11.61 12.94
N ALA A 458 -13.74 -10.80 12.91
CA ALA A 458 -13.81 -9.38 13.24
C ALA A 458 -13.17 -8.47 12.18
N TRP A 459 -13.72 -7.26 12.05
CA TRP A 459 -13.01 -6.12 11.49
C TRP A 459 -12.33 -5.37 12.64
N THR A 460 -11.00 -5.29 12.61
CA THR A 460 -10.20 -5.00 13.80
C THR A 460 -8.81 -4.41 13.48
N CYS A 461 -8.11 -4.01 14.54
CA CYS A 461 -6.70 -3.62 14.59
C CYS A 461 -5.98 -4.32 15.78
N ALA A 462 -6.56 -5.41 16.29
CA ALA A 462 -5.93 -6.26 17.31
C ALA A 462 -4.84 -7.13 16.70
N GLN A 463 -3.81 -7.46 17.47
CA GLN A 463 -2.77 -8.39 17.03
C GLN A 463 -3.28 -9.84 16.99
N ASP A 464 -4.11 -10.21 17.95
CA ASP A 464 -4.74 -11.52 18.06
C ASP A 464 -6.13 -11.38 18.72
N ILE A 465 -7.05 -12.29 18.38
CA ILE A 465 -8.36 -12.43 19.02
C ILE A 465 -8.61 -13.92 19.23
N ARG A 466 -8.41 -14.39 20.45
CA ARG A 466 -8.60 -15.80 20.82
C ARG A 466 -10.04 -16.05 21.22
N TYR A 467 -10.58 -17.17 20.75
CA TYR A 467 -11.92 -17.64 21.07
C TYR A 467 -11.84 -18.91 21.89
N LYS A 468 -12.51 -18.91 23.05
CA LYS A 468 -12.59 -20.05 23.94
C LYS A 468 -14.06 -20.33 24.25
N LYS A 469 -14.48 -21.57 24.06
CA LYS A 469 -15.75 -22.08 24.60
C LYS A 469 -15.46 -22.71 25.96
N ASP A 470 -16.04 -22.13 27.01
CA ASP A 470 -15.83 -22.56 28.39
C ASP A 470 -16.73 -23.75 28.74
N THR A 471 -16.40 -24.45 29.83
CA THR A 471 -17.08 -25.70 30.24
C THR A 471 -18.52 -25.50 30.69
N ASP A 472 -18.89 -24.29 31.08
CA ASP A 472 -20.26 -23.86 31.39
C ASP A 472 -21.09 -23.46 30.15
N GLY A 473 -20.48 -23.50 28.96
CA GLY A 473 -21.09 -23.11 27.70
C GLY A 473 -21.03 -21.61 27.40
N SER A 474 -20.36 -20.80 28.24
CA SER A 474 -20.01 -19.43 27.88
C SER A 474 -18.92 -19.38 26.79
N ILE A 475 -18.76 -18.22 26.16
CA ILE A 475 -17.67 -17.95 25.20
C ILE A 475 -16.86 -16.78 25.72
N THR A 476 -15.56 -16.98 25.88
CA THR A 476 -14.61 -15.91 26.22
C THR A 476 -13.84 -15.50 24.95
N LEU A 477 -13.87 -14.20 24.63
CA LEU A 477 -13.04 -13.58 23.60
C LEU A 477 -11.90 -12.82 24.29
N SER A 478 -10.66 -13.25 24.07
CA SER A 478 -9.45 -12.55 24.56
C SER A 478 -8.87 -11.72 23.42
N ILE A 479 -8.90 -10.38 23.55
CA ILE A 479 -8.54 -9.45 22.48
C ILE A 479 -7.22 -8.75 22.85
N ASP A 480 -6.23 -8.79 21.97
CA ASP A 480 -4.93 -8.14 22.21
C ASP A 480 -4.88 -6.74 21.55
N PHE A 481 -4.76 -5.69 22.37
CA PHE A 481 -4.62 -4.29 21.93
C PHE A 481 -3.89 -3.47 23.01
N PRO A 482 -3.14 -2.39 22.68
CA PRO A 482 -2.30 -1.75 23.67
C PRO A 482 -3.08 -1.11 24.83
N THR A 483 -2.53 -1.30 26.02
CA THR A 483 -3.08 -0.81 27.29
C THR A 483 -3.37 0.69 27.25
N THR A 484 -4.43 1.10 27.96
CA THR A 484 -4.99 2.46 28.07
C THR A 484 -5.78 2.96 26.85
N TYR A 485 -5.62 2.33 25.69
CA TYR A 485 -6.26 2.78 24.46
C TYR A 485 -7.68 2.24 24.29
N THR A 486 -8.44 2.95 23.44
CA THR A 486 -9.77 2.52 23.01
C THR A 486 -9.65 1.85 21.66
N HIS A 487 -10.19 0.63 21.60
CA HIS A 487 -10.32 -0.20 20.42
C HIS A 487 -11.79 -0.36 20.08
N TYR A 488 -12.13 -0.18 18.81
CA TYR A 488 -13.47 -0.43 18.29
C TYR A 488 -13.43 -1.69 17.42
N LEU A 489 -14.42 -2.57 17.55
CA LEU A 489 -14.49 -3.83 16.80
C LEU A 489 -15.89 -4.08 16.26
N ILE A 490 -15.97 -4.62 15.05
CA ILE A 490 -17.16 -5.25 14.52
C ILE A 490 -16.88 -6.76 14.50
N ILE A 491 -17.58 -7.55 15.31
CA ILE A 491 -17.41 -9.00 15.40
C ILE A 491 -18.67 -9.69 14.89
N LYS A 492 -18.59 -10.42 13.77
CA LYS A 492 -19.69 -11.20 13.20
C LYS A 492 -19.58 -12.68 13.56
N GLY A 493 -20.71 -13.38 13.50
CA GLY A 493 -20.83 -14.83 13.76
C GLY A 493 -21.20 -15.18 15.19
N ILE A 494 -21.14 -14.20 16.11
CA ILE A 494 -21.46 -14.35 17.52
C ILE A 494 -22.95 -14.74 17.69
N PRO A 495 -23.27 -15.92 18.25
CA PRO A 495 -24.65 -16.30 18.52
C PRO A 495 -25.30 -15.36 19.57
N ARG A 496 -26.63 -15.40 19.68
CA ARG A 496 -27.34 -14.56 20.65
C ARG A 496 -27.05 -15.03 22.08
N PHE A 497 -26.30 -14.23 22.82
CA PHE A 497 -26.02 -14.40 24.25
C PHE A 497 -27.08 -13.74 25.14
N THR A 498 -27.09 -14.11 26.42
CA THR A 498 -27.97 -13.56 27.46
C THR A 498 -27.32 -12.40 28.19
N SER A 499 -26.03 -12.51 28.52
CA SER A 499 -25.25 -11.46 29.18
C SER A 499 -23.84 -11.38 28.61
N ILE A 500 -23.24 -10.20 28.69
CA ILE A 500 -21.83 -9.95 28.35
C ILE A 500 -21.14 -9.30 29.55
N TYR A 501 -19.94 -9.78 29.83
CA TYR A 501 -19.08 -9.31 30.90
C TYR A 501 -17.83 -8.67 30.30
N ILE A 502 -17.49 -7.48 30.79
CA ILE A 502 -16.26 -6.75 30.45
C ILE A 502 -15.62 -6.35 31.77
N TYR A 503 -14.35 -6.71 31.99
CA TYR A 503 -13.70 -6.62 33.31
C TYR A 503 -14.47 -7.37 34.42
N ASP A 504 -15.03 -8.54 34.11
CA ASP A 504 -15.93 -9.32 34.98
C ASP A 504 -17.22 -8.62 35.46
N ILE A 505 -17.50 -7.41 35.00
CA ILE A 505 -18.74 -6.67 35.28
C ILE A 505 -19.74 -6.91 34.16
N SER A 506 -21.01 -7.16 34.49
CA SER A 506 -22.07 -7.31 33.49
C SER A 506 -22.39 -5.96 32.84
N PHE A 507 -22.28 -5.87 31.52
CA PHE A 507 -22.69 -4.67 30.76
C PHE A 507 -24.10 -4.85 30.19
N ARG A 508 -24.90 -3.78 30.27
CA ARG A 508 -26.15 -3.66 29.49
C ARG A 508 -25.83 -3.04 28.13
N THR A 509 -26.59 -3.41 27.10
CA THR A 509 -26.47 -2.76 25.79
C THR A 509 -27.02 -1.34 25.86
N ASP A 510 -26.30 -0.39 25.26
CA ASP A 510 -26.72 1.00 25.15
C ASP A 510 -26.32 1.54 23.76
N PRO A 511 -27.26 2.00 22.92
CA PRO A 511 -26.94 2.64 21.64
C PRO A 511 -25.99 3.85 21.72
N ARG A 512 -25.81 4.44 22.90
CA ARG A 512 -24.92 5.60 23.17
C ARG A 512 -23.52 5.19 23.63
N PHE A 513 -23.20 3.90 23.70
CA PHE A 513 -21.96 3.37 24.29
C PHE A 513 -20.67 4.06 23.82
N GLU A 514 -20.64 4.50 22.55
CA GLU A 514 -19.47 5.16 21.97
C GLU A 514 -19.15 6.53 22.61
N ASN A 515 -20.13 7.19 23.22
CA ASN A 515 -20.00 8.52 23.82
C ASN A 515 -19.43 8.50 25.25
N TYR A 516 -19.48 7.35 25.95
CA TYR A 516 -19.00 7.25 27.33
C TYR A 516 -17.49 7.06 27.39
N ASN A 517 -16.84 7.51 28.47
CA ASN A 517 -15.40 7.27 28.69
C ASN A 517 -15.09 5.84 29.22
N SER A 518 -15.87 4.85 28.78
CA SER A 518 -15.83 3.46 29.20
C SER A 518 -15.90 2.52 27.99
N SER A 519 -15.68 1.23 28.22
CA SER A 519 -16.15 0.17 27.31
C SER A 519 -17.67 0.14 27.21
N GLY A 520 -18.18 -0.56 26.20
CA GLY A 520 -19.61 -0.82 26.02
C GLY A 520 -19.88 -1.48 24.67
N TYR A 521 -21.13 -1.84 24.40
CA TYR A 521 -21.48 -2.59 23.20
C TYR A 521 -22.93 -2.40 22.72
N VAL A 522 -23.14 -2.73 21.45
CA VAL A 522 -24.45 -3.00 20.85
C VAL A 522 -24.39 -4.35 20.15
N TYR A 523 -25.40 -5.20 20.36
CA TYR A 523 -25.54 -6.47 19.64
C TYR A 523 -26.69 -6.37 18.63
N GLN A 524 -26.43 -6.78 17.39
CA GLN A 524 -27.37 -6.81 16.27
C GLN A 524 -27.82 -8.28 16.04
N PRO A 525 -29.04 -8.67 16.47
CA PRO A 525 -29.43 -10.08 16.46
C PRO A 525 -29.65 -10.65 15.06
N GLU A 526 -30.18 -9.85 14.13
CA GLU A 526 -30.52 -10.29 12.76
C GLU A 526 -29.28 -10.74 11.98
N SER A 527 -28.17 -10.04 12.18
CA SER A 527 -26.89 -10.25 11.50
C SER A 527 -25.82 -10.94 12.36
N LYS A 528 -26.18 -11.40 13.57
CA LYS A 528 -25.26 -12.01 14.54
C LYS A 528 -23.98 -11.20 14.76
N THR A 529 -24.12 -9.88 14.94
CA THR A 529 -22.98 -8.96 15.01
C THR A 529 -22.88 -8.26 16.36
N LEU A 530 -21.74 -8.36 17.01
CA LEU A 530 -21.36 -7.59 18.20
C LEU A 530 -20.54 -6.37 17.77
N LEU A 531 -21.04 -5.18 18.07
CA LEU A 531 -20.33 -3.91 17.93
C LEU A 531 -19.76 -3.56 19.30
N LEU A 532 -18.43 -3.63 19.45
CA LEU A 532 -17.74 -3.54 20.73
C LEU A 532 -16.82 -2.33 20.76
N LYS A 533 -16.91 -1.54 21.83
CA LYS A 533 -15.89 -0.59 22.25
C LYS A 533 -15.18 -1.18 23.46
N SER A 534 -13.92 -1.55 23.30
CA SER A 534 -13.06 -2.03 24.38
C SER A 534 -12.06 -0.95 24.75
N ARG A 535 -12.05 -0.49 26.01
CA ARG A 535 -10.95 0.30 26.56
C ARG A 535 -10.01 -0.65 27.30
N HIS A 536 -8.83 -0.88 26.78
CA HIS A 536 -7.92 -1.89 27.31
C HIS A 536 -7.31 -1.42 28.64
N LYS A 537 -7.58 -2.14 29.73
CA LYS A 537 -6.93 -1.94 31.04
C LYS A 537 -5.66 -2.77 31.18
N GLN A 538 -5.52 -3.76 30.31
CA GLN A 538 -4.44 -4.74 30.20
C GLN A 538 -4.20 -5.01 28.70
N ALA A 539 -3.03 -5.57 28.35
CA ALA A 539 -2.66 -5.79 26.95
C ALA A 539 -3.59 -6.80 26.23
N THR A 540 -4.13 -7.75 26.98
CA THR A 540 -5.20 -8.66 26.56
C THR A 540 -6.44 -8.32 27.38
N GLU A 541 -7.58 -8.05 26.74
CA GLU A 541 -8.85 -7.82 27.44
C GLU A 541 -9.83 -8.98 27.17
N ASP A 542 -10.39 -9.53 28.26
CA ASP A 542 -11.33 -10.66 28.19
C ASP A 542 -12.79 -10.18 28.18
N ILE A 543 -13.54 -10.66 27.20
CA ILE A 543 -14.96 -10.39 26.99
C ILE A 543 -15.73 -11.71 27.05
N ARG A 544 -16.43 -11.98 28.17
CA ARG A 544 -17.20 -13.23 28.34
C ARG A 544 -18.65 -13.04 27.91
N LEU A 545 -19.17 -13.98 27.14
CA LEU A 545 -20.53 -14.07 26.63
C LEU A 545 -21.24 -15.27 27.27
N ASP A 546 -22.19 -15.01 28.17
CA ASP A 546 -22.98 -16.03 28.86
C ASP A 546 -24.24 -16.35 28.04
N TYR A 547 -24.44 -17.63 27.69
CA TYR A 547 -25.62 -18.10 26.94
C TYR A 547 -26.72 -18.66 27.83
N THR A 548 -26.41 -19.07 29.05
CA THR A 548 -27.37 -19.59 30.01
C THR A 548 -28.26 -18.46 30.56
N VAL A 549 -29.56 -18.72 30.64
CA VAL A 549 -30.49 -17.82 31.35
C VAL A 549 -30.28 -18.06 32.84
N ARG A 550 -29.45 -17.23 33.49
CA ARG A 550 -29.39 -17.19 34.95
C ARG A 550 -30.77 -16.71 35.45
N PRO A 551 -31.47 -17.46 36.31
CA PRO A 551 -32.71 -16.96 36.89
C PRO A 551 -32.41 -15.69 37.68
N VAL A 552 -33.21 -14.64 37.46
CA VAL A 552 -33.11 -13.42 38.26
C VAL A 552 -33.44 -13.80 39.70
N VAL A 553 -32.44 -13.74 40.58
CA VAL A 553 -32.68 -13.76 42.02
C VAL A 553 -33.38 -12.44 42.33
N VAL A 554 -34.70 -12.48 42.39
CA VAL A 554 -35.50 -11.38 42.94
C VAL A 554 -35.21 -11.38 44.44
N GLU A 555 -34.29 -10.53 44.85
CA GLU A 555 -34.10 -10.21 46.25
C GLU A 555 -35.45 -9.68 46.78
N PRO A 556 -36.06 -10.33 47.78
CA PRO A 556 -37.42 -10.00 48.19
C PRO A 556 -37.45 -8.59 48.77
N GLU A 557 -38.39 -7.75 48.31
CA GLU A 557 -38.52 -6.39 48.82
C GLU A 557 -38.62 -6.38 50.35
N PRO A 558 -37.93 -5.44 51.03
CA PRO A 558 -38.03 -5.31 52.47
C PRO A 558 -39.48 -4.99 52.84
N ARG A 559 -40.11 -5.84 53.66
CA ARG A 559 -41.47 -5.60 54.13
C ARG A 559 -41.51 -4.28 54.93
N PRO A 560 -42.54 -3.43 54.74
CA PRO A 560 -42.75 -2.27 55.59
C PRO A 560 -42.79 -2.67 57.07
N GLY A 561 -42.12 -1.89 57.91
CA GLY A 561 -41.76 -2.30 59.26
C GLY A 561 -42.94 -2.45 60.23
N VAL A 562 -42.76 -3.31 61.22
CA VAL A 562 -43.50 -3.27 62.49
C VAL A 562 -42.61 -2.56 63.49
N ILE A 563 -43.08 -1.42 64.00
CA ILE A 563 -42.48 -0.74 65.15
C ILE A 563 -42.93 -1.50 66.39
N ASP A 564 -41.99 -1.88 67.26
CA ASP A 564 -42.29 -2.33 68.62
C ASP A 564 -41.47 -1.51 69.62
N ILE A 565 -42.04 -1.23 70.78
CA ILE A 565 -41.66 -0.07 71.61
C ILE A 565 -41.27 -0.48 73.04
N SER A 566 -40.05 -0.09 73.46
CA SER A 566 -39.55 0.05 74.84
C SER A 566 -39.31 -1.22 75.71
N PRO A 567 -38.60 -1.12 76.86
CA PRO A 567 -37.68 -0.04 77.33
C PRO A 567 -36.31 -0.53 77.91
N GLU A 568 -35.41 0.42 78.20
CA GLU A 568 -34.28 0.43 79.19
C GLU A 568 -33.22 -0.70 79.16
N ALA A 569 -31.90 -0.43 79.20
CA ALA A 569 -31.20 0.38 80.20
C ALA A 569 -29.84 0.95 79.72
N ALA A 570 -29.26 1.87 80.51
CA ALA A 570 -28.19 2.79 80.13
C ALA A 570 -26.73 2.34 80.41
N SER A 571 -25.81 2.90 79.62
CA SER A 571 -24.57 3.61 80.05
C SER A 571 -23.96 4.29 78.80
N GLU A 572 -23.90 5.62 78.70
CA GLU A 572 -22.77 6.47 79.14
C GLU A 572 -21.42 6.09 78.47
N SER A 573 -20.64 6.99 77.85
CA SER A 573 -20.69 8.48 77.88
C SER A 573 -19.96 9.17 76.70
N ASP A 574 -20.33 10.44 76.46
CA ASP A 574 -19.51 11.61 76.03
C ASP A 574 -18.90 11.65 74.60
N SER A 575 -19.31 12.57 73.70
CA SER A 575 -19.13 14.06 73.62
C SER A 575 -17.84 14.44 72.87
N GLU A 576 -17.62 15.55 72.14
CA GLU A 576 -18.30 16.78 71.63
C GLU A 576 -17.40 17.28 70.46
N ASN A 577 -17.76 18.03 69.40
CA ASN A 577 -19.01 18.50 68.77
C ASN A 577 -18.71 18.71 67.23
N GLU A 578 -19.62 19.06 66.30
CA GLU A 578 -20.25 20.36 65.99
C GLU A 578 -19.29 21.59 66.03
N GLU A 579 -19.32 22.55 65.10
CA GLU A 579 -20.43 23.02 64.26
C GLU A 579 -19.93 23.67 62.94
N ALA A 580 -20.84 24.01 62.02
CA ALA A 580 -20.51 24.56 60.69
C ALA A 580 -21.17 25.93 60.42
N GLU A 581 -20.42 26.81 59.74
CA GLU A 581 -20.81 28.09 59.12
C GLU A 581 -21.43 29.16 60.07
N PRO A 582 -21.44 30.44 59.64
CA PRO A 582 -22.55 30.89 58.80
C PRO A 582 -22.12 31.73 57.57
N SER A 583 -23.09 31.93 56.68
CA SER A 583 -23.09 32.96 55.64
C SER A 583 -23.17 34.37 56.22
N ASP A 584 -22.81 35.39 55.43
CA ASP A 584 -23.79 36.36 54.92
C ASP A 584 -23.15 37.42 53.99
N GLU A 585 -24.03 38.19 53.36
CA GLU A 585 -23.83 39.27 52.37
C GLU A 585 -22.90 40.40 52.92
N ASP A 586 -22.28 41.29 52.13
CA ASP A 586 -22.99 42.33 51.34
C ASP A 586 -22.04 43.22 50.50
N SER A 587 -22.62 43.83 49.45
CA SER A 587 -22.33 45.16 48.89
C SER A 587 -21.06 45.51 48.06
N ALA A 588 -21.37 46.04 46.86
CA ALA A 588 -20.87 47.30 46.28
C ALA A 588 -19.52 47.41 45.51
N ILE A 589 -19.66 47.53 44.17
CA ILE A 589 -19.29 48.69 43.33
C ILE A 589 -17.86 49.27 43.51
N ASN A 590 -17.02 49.20 42.46
CA ASN A 590 -16.84 50.36 41.56
C ASN A 590 -16.16 50.05 40.21
N GLU A 591 -16.23 51.02 39.30
CA GLU A 591 -15.85 50.96 37.89
C GLU A 591 -14.34 51.18 37.60
N ASP A 592 -13.95 50.72 36.41
CA ASP A 592 -13.28 51.51 35.34
C ASP A 592 -11.77 51.34 35.00
N HIS A 593 -11.54 51.56 33.69
CA HIS A 593 -10.34 51.97 32.96
C HIS A 593 -9.25 50.97 32.54
N LEU A 594 -9.34 50.61 31.25
CA LEU A 594 -8.28 50.57 30.23
C LEU A 594 -6.83 50.22 30.66
N ARG A 595 -6.33 49.09 30.18
CA ARG A 595 -5.50 49.07 28.94
C ARG A 595 -5.35 47.67 28.34
#